data_AF-A0A1F8TKA7-F1
#
_entry.id   AF-A0A1F8TKA7-F1
#
_cell.length_a   1.000
_cell.length_b   1.000
_cell.length_c   1.000
_cell.angle_alpha   90.00
_cell.angle_beta   90.00
_cell.angle_gamma   90.00
#
_symmetry.space_group_name_H-M   'P 1'
#
loop_
_entity.id
_entity.type
_entity.pdbx_description
1 polymer ?
#
loop_
_entity_poly.entity_id
_entity_poly.type
_entity_poly.pdbx_seq_one_letter_code
_entity_poly.pdbx_strand_id
1 'polypeptide(L)'
;MKCPTPVEDELIGFVYTDENPRLETGEREDESALVTHPDMGGRMRYDFLGEQGLIAGAFPAQLIEDGDRFEAIIGCMFGNEDCNVLFYLLVQKPNGNYDILASWQEYYDGQVTTVSLDLSEWAGREISLILAVVANGSAQGDYAFWLHPRLMR
;
A
#
# COMPACT_ATOMS: atom_id res chain seq x y z
N MET A 1 -13.21 2.98 -7.64
CA MET A 1 -12.73 4.25 -8.24
C MET A 1 -11.62 3.91 -9.23
N LYS A 2 -11.28 4.79 -10.17
CA LYS A 2 -10.05 4.60 -10.97
C LYS A 2 -8.90 5.23 -10.19
N CYS A 3 -7.78 4.52 -10.10
CA CYS A 3 -6.53 5.03 -9.54
C CYS A 3 -5.65 5.57 -10.69
N PRO A 4 -4.90 6.68 -10.50
CA PRO A 4 -4.99 7.60 -9.38
C PRO A 4 -6.33 8.34 -9.32
N THR A 5 -6.73 8.77 -8.13
CA THR A 5 -7.97 9.53 -7.93
C THR A 5 -7.77 10.99 -8.34
N PRO A 6 -8.76 11.63 -8.98
CA PRO A 6 -8.63 13.02 -9.46
C PRO A 6 -8.73 14.07 -8.34
N VAL A 7 -9.14 13.68 -7.14
CA VAL A 7 -9.34 14.56 -5.98
C VAL A 7 -8.83 13.84 -4.73
N GLU A 8 -8.21 14.59 -3.84
CA GLU A 8 -7.90 14.16 -2.47
C GLU A 8 -9.14 14.34 -1.60
N ASP A 9 -9.82 13.24 -1.29
CA ASP A 9 -11.01 13.21 -0.44
C ASP A 9 -10.84 12.12 0.62
N GLU A 10 -10.42 12.53 1.82
CA GLU A 10 -10.15 11.64 2.95
C GLU A 10 -11.39 10.79 3.31
N LEU A 11 -12.61 11.31 3.13
CA LEU A 11 -13.84 10.60 3.49
C LEU A 11 -13.95 9.26 2.73
N ILE A 12 -13.56 9.26 1.46
CA ILE A 12 -13.68 8.11 0.57
C ILE A 12 -12.33 7.45 0.24
N GLY A 13 -11.24 8.00 0.78
CA GLY A 13 -9.88 7.60 0.48
C GLY A 13 -9.43 8.07 -0.90
N PHE A 14 -8.11 8.19 -1.08
CA PHE A 14 -7.54 8.66 -2.34
C PHE A 14 -6.13 8.11 -2.56
N VAL A 15 -5.70 8.16 -3.81
CA VAL A 15 -4.34 7.81 -4.21
C VAL A 15 -3.86 8.73 -5.32
N TYR A 16 -2.65 9.24 -5.18
CA TYR A 16 -1.97 10.01 -6.23
C TYR A 16 -0.50 9.61 -6.33
N THR A 17 0.15 10.06 -7.38
CA THR A 17 1.60 9.87 -7.57
C THR A 17 2.32 11.15 -7.21
N ASP A 18 3.32 11.06 -6.34
CA ASP A 18 4.27 12.14 -6.06
C ASP A 18 5.62 11.74 -6.68
N GLU A 19 6.15 12.58 -7.57
CA GLU A 19 7.40 12.33 -8.29
C GLU A 19 8.65 12.74 -7.50
N ASN A 20 8.50 13.52 -6.42
CA ASN A 20 9.60 13.90 -5.54
C ASN A 20 9.11 13.95 -4.08
N PRO A 21 8.68 12.79 -3.54
CA PRO A 21 8.05 12.73 -2.24
C PRO A 21 9.04 13.12 -1.16
N ARG A 22 8.52 13.78 -0.12
CA ARG A 22 9.27 13.99 1.12
C ARG A 22 8.79 12.99 2.15
N LEU A 23 9.69 12.09 2.55
CA LEU A 23 9.39 11.00 3.48
C LEU A 23 9.41 11.48 4.92
N GLU A 24 8.87 10.68 5.85
CA GLU A 24 8.91 10.98 7.29
C GLU A 24 10.31 11.17 7.87
N THR A 25 11.35 10.57 7.26
CA THR A 25 12.77 10.82 7.60
C THR A 25 13.17 12.30 7.42
N GLY A 26 12.37 13.06 6.65
CA GLY A 26 12.65 14.42 6.24
C GLY A 26 13.38 14.53 4.91
N GLU A 27 13.87 13.41 4.37
CA GLU A 27 14.55 13.31 3.08
C GLU A 27 13.58 13.45 1.90
N ARG A 28 14.11 13.88 0.76
CA ARG A 28 13.38 13.95 -0.51
C ARG A 28 13.95 12.90 -1.44
N GLU A 29 13.08 12.06 -1.99
CA GLU A 29 13.47 11.02 -2.94
C GLU A 29 13.33 11.50 -4.38
N ASP A 30 14.15 10.98 -5.28
CA ASP A 30 14.04 11.23 -6.72
C ASP A 30 13.27 10.14 -7.48
N GLU A 31 12.87 9.06 -6.80
CA GLU A 31 11.85 8.13 -7.29
C GLU A 31 10.42 8.51 -6.90
N SER A 32 9.46 8.06 -7.70
CA SER A 32 8.05 8.31 -7.45
C SER A 32 7.45 7.42 -6.38
N ALA A 33 6.54 7.98 -5.60
CA ALA A 33 5.72 7.26 -4.64
C ALA A 33 4.25 7.24 -5.06
N LEU A 34 3.59 6.12 -4.79
CA LEU A 34 2.14 6.07 -4.68
C LEU A 34 1.77 6.53 -3.27
N VAL A 35 1.26 7.75 -3.16
CA VAL A 35 0.73 8.28 -1.89
C VAL A 35 -0.72 7.87 -1.78
N THR A 36 -1.07 7.26 -0.65
CA THR A 36 -2.38 6.69 -0.38
C THR A 36 -2.91 7.19 0.95
N HIS A 37 -4.20 7.47 0.98
CA HIS A 37 -4.93 7.71 2.22
C HIS A 37 -6.10 6.72 2.27
N PRO A 38 -6.21 5.89 3.33
CA PRO A 38 -7.38 5.03 3.52
C PRO A 38 -8.64 5.90 3.63
N ASP A 39 -9.82 5.36 3.34
CA ASP A 39 -11.03 6.12 3.66
C ASP A 39 -11.21 6.26 5.19
N MET A 40 -12.19 7.05 5.62
CA MET A 40 -12.44 7.22 7.06
C MET A 40 -13.06 5.99 7.76
N GLY A 41 -13.23 4.88 7.06
CA GLY A 41 -13.85 3.66 7.57
C GLY A 41 -15.32 3.85 7.97
N GLY A 42 -15.72 3.11 9.01
CA GLY A 42 -17.03 3.25 9.66
C GLY A 42 -18.00 2.09 9.44
N ARG A 43 -19.14 2.21 10.12
CA ARG A 43 -20.12 1.12 10.35
C ARG A 43 -20.75 0.47 9.12
N MET A 44 -20.58 1.05 7.93
CA MET A 44 -21.11 0.51 6.68
C MET A 44 -20.08 -0.28 5.88
N ARG A 45 -18.85 -0.41 6.39
CA ARG A 45 -17.84 -1.33 5.86
C ARG A 45 -18.23 -2.75 6.30
N TYR A 46 -18.41 -3.64 5.33
CA TYR A 46 -18.74 -5.06 5.52
C TYR A 46 -17.58 -5.98 5.09
N ASP A 47 -16.41 -5.42 4.86
CA ASP A 47 -15.20 -6.18 4.54
C ASP A 47 -14.54 -6.73 5.81
N PHE A 48 -13.47 -7.50 5.63
CA PHE A 48 -12.76 -8.20 6.71
C PHE A 48 -12.19 -7.27 7.80
N LEU A 49 -12.07 -5.96 7.51
CA LEU A 49 -11.38 -5.00 8.38
C LEU A 49 -12.35 -4.23 9.31
N GLY A 50 -13.64 -4.56 9.27
CA GLY A 50 -14.64 -4.00 10.17
C GLY A 50 -14.84 -2.50 9.94
N GLU A 51 -14.71 -1.69 11.00
CA GLU A 51 -14.91 -0.24 10.93
C GLU A 51 -13.65 0.54 10.50
N GLN A 52 -12.54 -0.13 10.20
CA GLN A 52 -11.28 0.52 9.84
C GLN A 52 -11.30 1.10 8.43
N GLY A 53 -10.54 2.18 8.24
CA GLY A 53 -10.29 2.78 6.94
C GLY A 53 -9.48 1.86 6.05
N LEU A 54 -9.79 1.80 4.75
CA LEU A 54 -9.07 0.97 3.78
C LEU A 54 -8.98 1.65 2.42
N ILE A 55 -7.78 1.58 1.84
CA ILE A 55 -7.56 1.76 0.40
C ILE A 55 -6.77 0.57 -0.16
N ALA A 56 -7.15 0.10 -1.35
CA ALA A 56 -6.46 -0.99 -2.02
C ALA A 56 -6.42 -0.79 -3.54
N GLY A 57 -5.33 -1.23 -4.17
CA GLY A 57 -5.13 -1.20 -5.61
C GLY A 57 -4.52 -2.52 -6.09
N ALA A 58 -5.07 -3.06 -7.20
CA ALA A 58 -4.56 -4.26 -7.84
C ALA A 58 -3.70 -3.89 -9.04
N PHE A 59 -2.49 -4.44 -9.12
CA PHE A 59 -1.71 -4.43 -10.34
C PHE A 59 -2.30 -5.40 -11.37
N PRO A 60 -2.03 -5.20 -12.68
CA PRO A 60 -2.36 -6.19 -13.69
C PRO A 60 -1.78 -7.56 -13.34
N ALA A 61 -2.48 -8.63 -13.71
CA ALA A 61 -2.00 -9.98 -13.50
C ALA A 61 -0.68 -10.20 -14.23
N GLN A 62 0.27 -10.89 -13.59
CA GLN A 62 1.58 -11.21 -14.14
C GLN A 62 1.93 -12.67 -13.85
N LEU A 63 2.61 -13.31 -14.80
CA LEU A 63 3.25 -14.60 -14.57
C LEU A 63 4.49 -14.38 -13.70
N ILE A 64 4.53 -15.08 -12.57
CA ILE A 64 5.67 -15.06 -11.64
C ILE A 64 6.67 -16.12 -12.03
N GLU A 65 7.95 -15.75 -12.04
CA GLU A 65 9.09 -16.62 -12.29
C GLU A 65 9.80 -16.97 -10.96
N ASP A 66 10.55 -18.07 -10.96
CA ASP A 66 11.34 -18.46 -9.79
C ASP A 66 12.43 -17.41 -9.54
N GLY A 67 12.54 -16.90 -8.31
CA GLY A 67 13.43 -15.79 -7.96
C GLY A 67 12.83 -14.39 -8.08
N ASP A 68 11.61 -14.25 -8.62
CA ASP A 68 10.91 -12.95 -8.64
C ASP A 68 10.71 -12.41 -7.21
N ARG A 69 10.86 -11.10 -7.05
CA ARG A 69 10.65 -10.41 -5.76
C ARG A 69 9.76 -9.19 -5.89
N PHE A 70 8.97 -8.92 -4.88
CA PHE A 70 8.34 -7.61 -4.71
C PHE A 70 9.24 -6.69 -3.88
N GLU A 71 9.52 -5.49 -4.38
CA GLU A 71 10.30 -4.46 -3.69
C GLU A 71 9.51 -3.15 -3.57
N ALA A 72 9.65 -2.49 -2.43
CA ALA A 72 9.15 -1.13 -2.19
C ALA A 72 9.86 -0.52 -0.95
N ILE A 73 9.73 0.79 -0.76
CA ILE A 73 9.89 1.41 0.56
C ILE A 73 8.52 1.92 1.00
N ILE A 74 8.16 1.70 2.26
CA ILE A 74 6.87 2.10 2.82
C ILE A 74 7.07 2.97 4.06
N GLY A 75 6.08 3.82 4.34
CA GLY A 75 6.09 4.70 5.51
C GLY A 75 4.99 5.75 5.42
N CYS A 76 5.10 6.76 6.29
CA CYS A 76 4.23 7.92 6.36
C CYS A 76 4.84 9.14 5.64
N MET A 77 4.01 9.98 5.03
CA MET A 77 4.45 11.21 4.36
C MET A 77 4.90 12.25 5.39
N PHE A 78 5.93 13.03 5.05
CA PHE A 78 6.49 14.07 5.93
C PHE A 78 5.42 14.98 6.55
N GLY A 79 5.47 15.18 7.87
CA GLY A 79 4.59 16.08 8.61
C GLY A 79 3.24 15.49 9.02
N ASN A 80 2.97 14.21 8.72
CA ASN A 80 1.75 13.52 9.13
C ASN A 80 1.98 12.75 10.43
N GLU A 81 2.18 13.48 11.54
CA GLU A 81 2.57 12.91 12.84
C GLU A 81 1.52 11.96 13.45
N ASP A 82 0.26 12.06 13.03
CA ASP A 82 -0.82 11.18 13.49
C ASP A 82 -0.91 9.86 12.70
N CYS A 83 -0.10 9.70 11.65
CA CYS A 83 -0.12 8.52 10.78
C CYS A 83 0.17 7.23 11.57
N ASN A 84 -0.72 6.25 11.46
CA ASN A 84 -0.58 4.91 12.02
C ASN A 84 -1.41 3.92 11.19
N VAL A 85 -0.73 3.14 10.36
CA VAL A 85 -1.34 2.28 9.34
C VAL A 85 -0.78 0.86 9.34
N LEU A 86 -1.55 -0.05 8.76
CA LEU A 86 -1.12 -1.39 8.41
C LEU A 86 -1.03 -1.52 6.88
N PHE A 87 0.17 -1.75 6.39
CA PHE A 87 0.43 -2.11 5.00
C PHE A 87 0.21 -3.61 4.82
N TYR A 88 -0.51 -3.99 3.76
CA TYR A 88 -0.68 -5.38 3.35
C TYR A 88 -0.29 -5.54 1.88
N LEU A 89 0.50 -6.59 1.62
CA LEU A 89 0.70 -7.12 0.28
C LEU A 89 -0.10 -8.41 0.14
N LEU A 90 -1.03 -8.43 -0.80
CA LEU A 90 -1.86 -9.60 -1.08
C LEU A 90 -1.63 -10.09 -2.51
N VAL A 91 -2.00 -11.34 -2.72
CA VAL A 91 -2.07 -11.97 -4.03
C VAL A 91 -3.53 -12.32 -4.34
N GLN A 92 -3.98 -11.96 -5.54
CA GLN A 92 -5.21 -12.50 -6.13
C GLN A 92 -4.88 -13.61 -7.11
N LYS A 93 -5.45 -14.79 -6.86
CA LYS A 93 -5.37 -15.96 -7.73
C LYS A 93 -6.36 -15.87 -8.90
N PRO A 94 -6.16 -16.63 -10.00
CA PRO A 94 -7.10 -16.67 -11.13
C PRO A 94 -8.52 -17.10 -10.77
N ASN A 95 -8.68 -17.86 -9.69
CA ASN A 95 -9.99 -18.27 -9.19
C ASN A 95 -10.70 -17.17 -8.36
N GLY A 96 -10.10 -15.99 -8.23
CA GLY A 96 -10.62 -14.85 -7.47
C GLY A 96 -10.31 -14.87 -5.97
N ASN A 97 -9.70 -15.93 -5.45
CA ASN A 97 -9.33 -16.01 -4.03
C ASN A 97 -8.09 -15.16 -3.75
N TYR A 98 -8.03 -14.61 -2.53
CA TYR A 98 -6.91 -13.79 -2.05
C TYR A 98 -6.14 -14.52 -0.95
N ASP A 99 -4.81 -14.41 -0.97
CA ASP A 99 -3.96 -14.75 0.18
C ASP A 99 -3.15 -13.51 0.59
N ILE A 100 -2.92 -13.36 1.89
CA ILE A 100 -1.99 -12.33 2.41
C ILE A 100 -0.59 -12.88 2.28
N LEU A 101 0.29 -12.15 1.60
CA LEU A 101 1.70 -12.49 1.48
C LEU A 101 2.50 -11.97 2.67
N ALA A 102 2.27 -10.71 3.03
CA ALA A 102 2.94 -10.06 4.14
C ALA A 102 2.15 -8.84 4.63
N SER A 103 2.48 -8.39 5.84
CA SER A 103 1.95 -7.15 6.42
C SER A 103 3.01 -6.44 7.26
N TRP A 104 2.95 -5.12 7.28
CA TRP A 104 3.83 -4.25 8.06
C TRP A 104 3.00 -3.18 8.75
N GLN A 105 3.42 -2.77 9.95
CA GLN A 105 2.83 -1.63 10.63
C GLN A 105 3.79 -0.45 10.52
N GLU A 106 3.28 0.69 10.08
CA GLU A 106 4.02 1.96 10.02
C GLU A 106 3.29 3.00 10.87
N TYR A 107 4.07 3.84 11.52
CA TYR A 107 3.61 5.01 12.25
C TYR A 107 4.67 6.09 12.09
N TYR A 108 4.28 7.36 12.18
CA TYR A 108 5.23 8.46 12.00
C TYR A 108 6.30 8.46 13.11
N ASP A 109 7.47 7.89 12.83
CA ASP A 109 8.58 7.74 13.77
C ASP A 109 9.91 8.27 13.22
N GLY A 110 9.89 8.76 11.97
CA GLY A 110 11.06 9.28 11.29
C GLY A 110 11.95 8.20 10.69
N GLN A 111 11.46 6.96 10.59
CA GLN A 111 12.09 5.84 9.91
C GLN A 111 11.15 5.31 8.83
N VAL A 112 11.66 4.51 7.91
CA VAL A 112 10.86 3.91 6.83
C VAL A 112 11.21 2.44 6.71
N THR A 113 10.27 1.62 6.24
CA THR A 113 10.51 0.19 6.05
C THR A 113 10.86 -0.13 4.61
N THR A 114 12.02 -0.78 4.42
CA THR A 114 12.37 -1.38 3.14
C THR A 114 11.74 -2.76 3.02
N VAL A 115 10.91 -2.95 2.00
CA VAL A 115 10.23 -4.20 1.68
C VAL A 115 10.98 -4.92 0.58
N SER A 116 11.29 -6.20 0.80
CA SER A 116 11.80 -7.10 -0.23
C SER A 116 11.29 -8.52 0.02
N LEU A 117 10.21 -8.90 -0.67
CA LEU A 117 9.52 -10.17 -0.47
C LEU A 117 9.79 -11.13 -1.63
N ASP A 118 10.19 -12.35 -1.31
CA ASP A 118 10.35 -13.44 -2.28
C ASP A 118 8.98 -13.98 -2.72
N LEU A 119 8.77 -14.10 -4.04
CA LEU A 119 7.55 -14.61 -4.64
C LEU A 119 7.71 -16.01 -5.23
N SER A 120 8.82 -16.70 -4.99
CA SER A 120 9.11 -18.03 -5.57
C SER A 120 8.05 -19.09 -5.27
N GLU A 121 7.30 -18.97 -4.16
CA GLU A 121 6.16 -19.85 -3.86
C GLU A 121 5.02 -19.77 -4.91
N TRP A 122 5.00 -18.68 -5.68
CA TRP A 122 4.03 -18.38 -6.72
C TRP A 122 4.58 -18.62 -8.14
N ALA A 123 5.81 -19.10 -8.26
CA ALA A 123 6.44 -19.37 -9.55
C ALA A 123 5.56 -20.27 -10.44
N GLY A 124 5.45 -19.89 -11.72
CA GLY A 124 4.61 -20.56 -12.71
C GLY A 124 3.11 -20.25 -12.60
N ARG A 125 2.70 -19.32 -11.73
CA ARG A 125 1.31 -18.89 -11.58
C ARG A 125 1.13 -17.47 -12.09
N GLU A 126 0.01 -17.23 -12.76
CA GLU A 126 -0.45 -15.89 -13.10
C GLU A 126 -1.24 -15.33 -11.91
N ILE A 127 -0.75 -14.25 -11.33
CA ILE A 127 -1.35 -13.62 -10.14
C ILE A 127 -1.37 -12.10 -10.26
N SER A 128 -2.31 -11.45 -9.56
CA SER A 128 -2.28 -9.99 -9.37
C SER A 128 -1.77 -9.68 -7.97
N LEU A 129 -0.80 -8.77 -7.85
CA LEU A 129 -0.39 -8.20 -6.57
C LEU A 129 -1.34 -7.07 -6.18
N ILE A 130 -1.73 -7.03 -4.91
CA ILE A 130 -2.59 -6.00 -4.34
C ILE A 130 -1.85 -5.29 -3.22
N LEU A 131 -1.72 -3.98 -3.36
CA LEU A 131 -1.25 -3.10 -2.31
C LEU A 131 -2.45 -2.59 -1.55
N ALA A 132 -2.45 -2.75 -0.23
CA ALA A 132 -3.51 -2.23 0.63
C ALA A 132 -2.92 -1.51 1.84
N VAL A 133 -3.55 -0.39 2.20
CA VAL A 133 -3.25 0.36 3.42
C VAL A 133 -4.52 0.42 4.23
N VAL A 134 -4.41 0.02 5.50
CA VAL A 134 -5.51 -0.03 6.46
C VAL A 134 -5.19 0.93 7.61
N ALA A 135 -6.15 1.77 7.98
CA ALA A 135 -5.99 2.64 9.14
C ALA A 135 -5.93 1.80 10.42
N ASN A 136 -4.91 2.04 11.26
CA ASN A 136 -4.79 1.38 12.56
C ASN A 136 -5.42 2.25 13.66
N GLY A 137 -6.73 2.44 13.55
CA GLY A 137 -7.50 3.36 14.39
C GLY A 137 -8.21 4.41 13.54
N SER A 138 -7.98 5.68 13.84
CA SER A 138 -8.49 6.80 13.02
C SER A 138 -7.67 6.90 11.74
N ALA A 139 -8.33 7.04 10.60
CA ALA A 139 -7.66 7.32 9.32
C ALA A 139 -7.19 8.78 9.17
N GLN A 140 -7.55 9.65 10.13
CA GLN A 140 -7.21 11.07 10.06
C GLN A 140 -5.69 11.26 10.10
N GLY A 141 -5.12 11.80 9.03
CA GLY A 141 -3.68 12.01 8.92
C GLY A 141 -2.90 10.78 8.44
N ASP A 142 -3.56 9.70 8.00
CA ASP A 142 -2.93 8.49 7.47
C ASP A 142 -2.48 8.67 6.01
N TYR A 143 -1.61 9.65 5.76
CA TYR A 143 -0.94 9.82 4.48
C TYR A 143 0.23 8.86 4.39
N ALA A 144 -0.04 7.66 3.88
CA ALA A 144 0.92 6.58 3.73
C ALA A 144 1.48 6.56 2.31
N PHE A 145 2.70 6.05 2.12
CA PHE A 145 3.30 5.93 0.79
C PHE A 145 3.83 4.53 0.49
N TRP A 146 3.79 4.17 -0.79
CA TRP A 146 4.59 3.10 -1.39
C TRP A 146 5.57 3.75 -2.36
N LEU A 147 6.84 3.85 -1.99
CA LEU A 147 7.90 4.40 -2.83
C LEU A 147 8.38 3.30 -3.78
N HIS A 148 8.36 3.61 -5.07
CA HIS A 148 8.86 2.78 -6.15
C HIS A 148 8.44 1.27 -6.07
N PRO A 149 7.16 0.93 -5.85
CA PRO A 149 6.71 -0.45 -5.73
C PRO A 149 6.84 -1.18 -7.06
N ARG A 150 7.56 -2.31 -7.08
CA ARG A 150 7.88 -3.04 -8.31
C ARG A 150 8.04 -4.53 -8.13
N LEU A 151 7.79 -5.26 -9.21
CA LEU A 151 8.23 -6.64 -9.38
C LEU A 151 9.66 -6.63 -9.95
N MET A 152 10.59 -7.24 -9.23
CA MET A 152 11.95 -7.51 -9.66
C MET A 152 12.02 -8.93 -10.19
N ARG A 153 12.72 -9.10 -11.31
CA ARG A 153 12.98 -10.36 -12.01
C ARG A 153 14.47 -10.56 -12.16
#